data_AF-A0A357YS98-F1
#
_entry.id   AF-A0A357YS98-F1
#
_cell.length_a   1.000
_cell.length_b   1.000
_cell.length_c   1.000
_cell.angle_alpha   90.00
_cell.angle_beta   90.00
_cell.angle_gamma   90.00
#
_symmetry.space_group_name_H-M   'P 1'
#
loop_
_entity.id
_entity.type
_entity.pdbx_description
1 polymer ?
#
loop_
_entity_poly.entity_id
_entity_poly.type
_entity_poly.pdbx_seq_one_letter_code
_entity_poly.pdbx_strand_id
1 'polypeptide(L)'
;MDTFATFLIAFASSISTVSIIGFVAYILRSWIIERLKASIKHEYDLKMLEVQRQKEIRLKSEIVAELLAQLIRKNGNLDYYELNKLSFQAFIWLPKDLSEKLSNFLSPKPGANDLRALIKDIRTYLQDEDDGFQPQDVIVFNEPDLHSTVNTSQVTSNAEVKPKPYK
;
A
#
# COMPACT_ATOMS: atom_id res chain seq x y z
N MET A 1 -28.10 -40.00 66.43
CA MET A 1 -28.54 -39.56 65.09
C MET A 1 -27.76 -38.34 64.60
N ASP A 2 -27.23 -37.51 65.50
CA ASP A 2 -26.56 -36.24 65.17
C ASP A 2 -25.21 -36.38 64.42
N THR A 3 -24.47 -37.47 64.66
CA THR A 3 -23.19 -37.73 63.98
C THR A 3 -23.36 -38.00 62.49
N PHE A 4 -24.43 -38.71 62.10
CA PHE A 4 -24.73 -39.00 60.69
C PHE A 4 -25.22 -37.74 59.94
N ALA A 5 -26.02 -36.91 60.59
CA ALA A 5 -26.43 -35.61 60.04
C ALA A 5 -25.23 -34.68 59.82
N THR A 6 -24.30 -34.62 60.78
CA THR A 6 -23.07 -33.82 60.67
C THR A 6 -22.18 -34.30 59.51
N PHE A 7 -22.07 -35.61 59.30
CA PHE A 7 -21.34 -36.19 58.18
C PHE A 7 -21.97 -35.83 56.81
N LEU A 8 -23.30 -35.92 56.68
CA LEU A 8 -24.00 -35.54 55.44
C LEU A 8 -23.84 -34.05 55.13
N ILE A 9 -23.90 -33.19 56.15
CA ILE A 9 -23.71 -31.73 56.00
C ILE A 9 -22.28 -31.43 55.53
N ALA A 10 -21.27 -32.07 56.14
CA ALA A 10 -19.86 -31.89 55.75
C ALA A 10 -19.57 -32.41 54.32
N PHE A 11 -20.25 -33.48 53.90
CA PHE A 11 -20.13 -34.00 52.54
C PHE A 11 -20.80 -33.08 51.52
N ALA A 12 -21.99 -32.58 51.82
CA ALA A 12 -22.71 -31.62 50.98
C ALA A 12 -21.95 -30.30 50.82
N SER A 13 -21.34 -29.77 51.89
CA SER A 13 -20.53 -28.54 51.83
C SER A 13 -19.26 -28.73 50.99
N SER A 14 -18.63 -29.91 51.07
CA SER A 14 -17.44 -30.23 50.27
C SER A 14 -17.75 -30.29 48.78
N ILE A 15 -18.87 -30.93 48.40
CA ILE A 15 -19.34 -30.99 47.00
C ILE A 15 -19.69 -29.59 46.48
N SER A 16 -20.40 -28.80 47.28
CA SER A 16 -20.78 -27.42 46.92
C SER A 16 -19.55 -26.56 46.63
N THR A 17 -18.52 -26.65 47.47
CA THR A 17 -17.28 -25.87 47.31
C THR A 17 -16.54 -26.25 46.02
N VAL A 18 -16.42 -27.54 45.73
CA VAL A 18 -15.77 -28.02 44.49
C VAL A 18 -16.56 -27.60 43.25
N SER A 19 -17.90 -27.64 43.32
CA SER A 19 -18.76 -27.22 42.21
C SER A 19 -18.62 -25.73 41.89
N ILE A 20 -18.58 -24.87 42.91
CA ILE A 20 -18.39 -23.41 42.75
C ILE A 20 -17.01 -23.13 42.15
N ILE A 21 -15.95 -23.77 42.65
CA ILE A 21 -14.59 -23.59 42.11
C ILE A 21 -14.53 -24.05 40.65
N GLY A 22 -15.16 -25.18 40.32
CA GLY A 22 -15.24 -25.68 38.94
C GLY A 22 -15.96 -24.70 38.01
N PHE A 23 -17.06 -24.10 38.46
CA PHE A 23 -17.80 -23.10 37.69
C PHE A 23 -17.00 -21.81 37.49
N VAL A 24 -16.33 -21.31 38.53
CA VAL A 24 -15.43 -20.14 38.44
C VAL A 24 -14.26 -20.43 37.48
N ALA A 25 -13.63 -21.60 37.60
CA ALA A 25 -12.55 -22.00 36.70
C ALA A 25 -13.02 -22.11 35.24
N TYR A 26 -14.25 -22.59 35.01
CA TYR A 26 -14.85 -22.64 33.68
C TYR A 26 -15.05 -21.24 33.08
N ILE A 27 -15.59 -20.30 33.85
CA ILE A 27 -15.76 -18.91 33.39
C ILE A 27 -14.41 -18.25 33.10
N LEU A 28 -13.43 -18.40 34.01
CA LEU A 28 -12.09 -17.88 33.82
C LEU A 28 -11.43 -18.45 32.55
N ARG A 29 -11.57 -19.75 32.32
CA ARG A 29 -11.06 -20.40 31.10
C ARG A 29 -11.69 -19.78 29.85
N SER A 30 -13.01 -19.64 29.80
CA SER A 30 -13.70 -19.05 28.65
C SER A 30 -13.30 -17.60 28.43
N TRP A 31 -13.20 -16.81 29.49
CA TRP A 31 -12.78 -15.41 29.43
C TRP A 31 -11.34 -15.25 28.90
N ILE A 32 -10.40 -16.07 29.37
CA ILE A 32 -9.01 -16.05 28.90
C ILE A 32 -8.94 -16.44 27.42
N ILE A 33 -9.66 -17.49 27.01
CA ILE A 33 -9.68 -17.94 25.60
C ILE A 33 -10.24 -16.85 24.69
N GLU A 34 -11.34 -16.21 25.06
CA GLU A 34 -11.92 -15.11 24.27
C GLU A 34 -10.98 -13.91 24.20
N ARG A 35 -10.32 -13.54 25.30
CA ARG A 35 -9.38 -12.43 25.31
C ARG A 35 -8.18 -12.69 24.40
N LEU A 36 -7.63 -13.91 24.43
CA LEU A 36 -6.54 -14.33 23.54
C LEU A 36 -6.99 -14.37 22.07
N LYS A 37 -8.18 -14.90 21.79
CA LYS A 37 -8.74 -14.87 20.43
C LYS A 37 -8.92 -13.44 19.93
N ALA A 38 -9.37 -12.53 20.79
CA ALA A 38 -9.54 -11.12 20.44
C ALA A 38 -8.20 -10.43 20.14
N SER A 39 -7.16 -10.69 20.93
CA SER A 39 -5.82 -10.13 20.67
C SER A 39 -5.23 -10.66 19.37
N ILE A 40 -5.35 -11.98 19.13
CA ILE A 40 -4.88 -12.62 17.89
C ILE A 40 -5.65 -12.05 16.69
N LYS A 41 -6.99 -11.99 16.78
CA LYS A 41 -7.83 -11.44 15.71
C LYS A 41 -7.44 -10.00 15.38
N HIS A 42 -7.20 -9.17 16.39
CA HIS A 42 -6.78 -7.79 16.16
C HIS A 42 -5.46 -7.72 15.37
N GLU A 43 -4.47 -8.54 15.72
CA GLU A 43 -3.20 -8.60 14.98
C GLU A 43 -3.41 -9.08 13.53
N TYR A 44 -4.28 -10.06 13.31
CA TYR A 44 -4.64 -10.50 11.96
C TYR A 44 -5.36 -9.43 11.16
N ASP A 45 -6.31 -8.71 11.76
CA ASP A 45 -7.04 -7.62 11.12
C ASP A 45 -6.07 -6.50 10.71
N LEU A 46 -5.11 -6.15 11.57
CA LEU A 46 -4.04 -5.19 11.24
C LEU A 46 -3.17 -5.66 10.06
N LYS A 47 -2.71 -6.92 10.09
CA LYS A 47 -1.94 -7.49 8.97
C LYS A 47 -2.73 -7.53 7.67
N MET A 48 -4.04 -7.80 7.76
CA MET A 48 -4.92 -7.84 6.61
C MET A 48 -5.10 -6.45 5.99
N LEU A 49 -5.29 -5.41 6.81
CA LEU A 49 -5.32 -4.02 6.36
C LEU A 49 -4.01 -3.60 5.70
N GLU A 50 -2.86 -3.98 6.26
CA GLU A 50 -1.56 -3.68 5.66
C GLU A 50 -1.40 -4.35 4.29
N VAL A 51 -1.79 -5.61 4.15
CA VAL A 51 -1.77 -6.30 2.84
C VAL A 51 -2.70 -5.65 1.83
N GLN A 52 -3.88 -5.19 2.26
CA GLN A 52 -4.80 -4.46 1.39
C GLN A 52 -4.20 -3.12 0.93
N ARG A 53 -3.62 -2.35 1.86
CA ARG A 53 -2.91 -1.10 1.55
C ARG A 53 -1.80 -1.32 0.53
N GLN A 54 -0.97 -2.34 0.72
CA GLN A 54 0.11 -2.69 -0.22
C GLN A 54 -0.42 -3.05 -1.61
N LYS A 55 -1.56 -3.77 -1.68
CA LYS A 55 -2.21 -4.07 -2.97
C LYS A 55 -2.74 -2.82 -3.65
N GLU A 56 -3.39 -1.92 -2.91
CA GLU A 56 -3.87 -0.66 -3.46
C GLU A 56 -2.74 0.21 -4.00
N ILE A 57 -1.64 0.33 -3.25
CA ILE A 57 -0.45 1.08 -3.68
C ILE A 57 0.07 0.52 -5.01
N ARG A 58 0.18 -0.80 -5.14
CA ARG A 58 0.62 -1.45 -6.38
C ARG A 58 -0.30 -1.11 -7.55
N LEU A 59 -1.61 -1.26 -7.39
CA LEU A 59 -2.59 -0.98 -8.45
C LEU A 59 -2.58 0.51 -8.85
N LYS A 60 -2.55 1.42 -7.88
CA LYS A 60 -2.48 2.86 -8.13
C LYS A 60 -1.17 3.24 -8.85
N SER A 61 -0.06 2.65 -8.43
CA SER A 61 1.25 2.87 -9.06
C SER A 61 1.33 2.32 -10.49
N GLU A 62 0.67 1.20 -10.76
CA GLU A 62 0.60 0.58 -12.08
C GLU A 62 -0.13 1.52 -13.06
N ILE A 63 -1.29 2.05 -12.68
CA ILE A 63 -2.06 3.01 -13.49
C ILE A 63 -1.23 4.25 -13.84
N VAL A 64 -0.53 4.82 -12.86
CA VAL A 64 0.32 6.01 -13.08
C VAL A 64 1.50 5.67 -14.00
N ALA A 65 2.17 4.54 -13.78
CA ALA A 65 3.28 4.11 -14.61
C ALA A 65 2.85 3.89 -16.06
N GLU A 66 1.70 3.24 -16.26
CA GLU A 66 1.12 2.99 -17.58
C GLU A 66 0.76 4.30 -18.29
N LEU A 67 0.11 5.23 -17.59
CA LEU A 67 -0.22 6.56 -18.12
C LEU A 67 1.03 7.31 -18.59
N LEU A 68 2.06 7.37 -17.73
CA LEU A 68 3.30 8.08 -18.03
C LEU A 68 4.08 7.41 -19.16
N ALA A 69 4.10 6.07 -19.20
CA ALA A 69 4.75 5.32 -20.27
C ALA A 69 4.07 5.57 -21.63
N GLN A 70 2.74 5.56 -21.67
CA GLN A 70 1.98 5.84 -22.90
C GLN A 70 2.21 7.28 -23.38
N LEU A 71 2.39 8.24 -22.47
CA LEU A 71 2.65 9.63 -22.83
C LEU A 71 4.05 9.85 -23.43
N ILE A 72 5.08 9.15 -22.90
CA ILE A 72 6.48 9.32 -23.35
C ILE A 72 6.74 8.60 -24.68
N ARG A 73 5.89 7.65 -25.05
CA ARG A 73 6.00 6.87 -26.29
C ARG A 73 6.01 7.79 -27.52
N LYS A 74 7.14 7.81 -28.25
CA LYS A 74 7.36 8.74 -29.38
C LYS A 74 6.86 8.19 -30.72
N ASN A 75 7.01 6.89 -30.97
CA ASN A 75 6.78 6.30 -32.30
C ASN A 75 5.53 5.40 -32.41
N GLY A 76 4.60 5.48 -31.44
CA GLY A 76 3.38 4.66 -31.40
C GLY A 76 2.12 5.37 -31.90
N ASN A 77 1.15 4.61 -32.42
CA ASN A 77 -0.24 5.07 -32.48
C ASN A 77 -0.73 5.24 -31.04
N LEU A 78 -1.02 6.47 -30.65
CA LEU A 78 -1.43 6.85 -29.31
C LEU A 78 -2.92 6.50 -29.16
N ASP A 79 -3.25 5.57 -28.26
CA ASP A 79 -4.66 5.28 -27.97
C ASP A 79 -5.21 6.34 -27.00
N TYR A 80 -5.91 7.32 -27.56
CA TYR A 80 -6.56 8.38 -26.79
C TYR A 80 -7.61 7.85 -25.82
N TYR A 81 -8.28 6.74 -26.13
CA TYR A 81 -9.26 6.15 -25.22
C TYR A 81 -8.56 5.64 -23.95
N GLU A 82 -7.44 4.95 -24.14
CA GLU A 82 -6.64 4.39 -23.05
C GLU A 82 -6.04 5.49 -22.16
N LEU A 83 -5.46 6.53 -22.76
CA LEU A 83 -4.93 7.69 -22.02
C LEU A 83 -6.01 8.43 -21.23
N ASN A 84 -7.19 8.64 -21.82
CA ASN A 84 -8.31 9.28 -21.12
C ASN A 84 -8.79 8.40 -19.94
N LYS A 85 -8.89 7.08 -20.15
CA LYS A 85 -9.26 6.14 -19.09
C LYS A 85 -8.25 6.20 -17.93
N LEU A 86 -6.96 6.11 -18.22
CA LEU A 86 -5.90 6.12 -17.20
C LEU A 86 -5.79 7.47 -16.48
N SER A 87 -5.89 8.58 -17.21
CA SER A 87 -5.84 9.92 -16.61
C SER A 87 -7.05 10.16 -15.70
N PHE A 88 -8.26 9.81 -16.12
CA PHE A 88 -9.44 9.93 -15.28
C PHE A 88 -9.36 9.03 -14.04
N GLN A 89 -8.87 7.80 -14.20
CA GLN A 89 -8.63 6.91 -13.06
C GLN A 89 -7.66 7.56 -12.07
N ALA A 90 -6.53 8.10 -12.53
CA ALA A 90 -5.57 8.80 -11.69
C ALA A 90 -6.21 10.00 -10.96
N PHE A 91 -6.93 10.88 -11.66
CA PHE A 91 -7.53 12.08 -11.07
C PHE A 91 -8.62 11.81 -10.02
N ILE A 92 -9.25 10.64 -10.02
CA ILE A 92 -10.29 10.29 -9.03
C ILE A 92 -9.70 10.07 -7.63
N TRP A 93 -8.57 9.38 -7.53
CA TRP A 93 -7.99 9.01 -6.24
C TRP A 93 -6.81 9.89 -5.82
N LEU A 94 -6.25 10.67 -6.74
CA LEU A 94 -5.10 11.52 -6.49
C LEU A 94 -5.51 12.84 -5.81
N PRO A 95 -4.80 13.31 -4.77
CA PRO A 95 -5.13 14.54 -4.07
C PRO A 95 -4.97 15.74 -4.99
N LYS A 96 -5.67 16.84 -4.67
CA LYS A 96 -5.74 18.05 -5.50
C LYS A 96 -4.36 18.55 -5.94
N ASP A 97 -3.40 18.62 -5.02
CA ASP A 97 -2.07 19.19 -5.29
C ASP A 97 -1.28 18.35 -6.31
N LEU A 98 -1.35 17.03 -6.22
CA LEU A 98 -0.72 16.12 -7.18
C LEU A 98 -1.48 16.07 -8.50
N SER A 99 -2.81 16.15 -8.46
CA SER A 99 -3.65 16.25 -9.65
C SER A 99 -3.35 17.50 -10.47
N GLU A 100 -3.08 18.63 -9.82
CA GLU A 100 -2.67 19.85 -10.52
C GLU A 100 -1.28 19.68 -11.17
N LYS A 101 -0.32 19.06 -10.48
CA LYS A 101 1.01 18.76 -11.05
C LYS A 101 0.92 17.79 -12.22
N LEU A 102 0.12 16.72 -12.11
CA LEU A 102 -0.12 15.76 -13.18
C LEU A 102 -0.82 16.42 -14.38
N SER A 103 -1.83 17.26 -14.14
CA SER A 103 -2.52 18.00 -15.20
C SER A 103 -1.58 18.96 -15.95
N ASN A 104 -0.72 19.68 -15.22
CA ASN A 104 0.30 20.55 -15.82
C ASN A 104 1.39 19.78 -16.57
N PHE A 105 1.62 18.51 -16.23
CA PHE A 105 2.51 17.63 -16.98
C PHE A 105 1.85 17.10 -18.26
N LEU A 106 0.58 16.70 -18.19
CA LEU A 106 -0.18 16.19 -19.33
C LEU A 106 -0.55 17.27 -20.36
N SER A 107 -0.74 18.52 -19.91
CA SER A 107 -1.00 19.67 -20.77
C SER A 107 0.31 20.44 -20.96
N PRO A 108 0.93 20.43 -22.16
CA PRO A 108 2.22 21.09 -22.38
C PRO A 108 2.08 22.61 -22.24
N LYS A 109 2.24 23.11 -21.01
CA LYS A 109 2.43 24.53 -20.69
C LYS A 109 3.94 24.81 -20.62
N PRO A 110 4.42 25.99 -21.06
CA PRO A 110 5.82 26.37 -20.88
C PRO A 110 6.12 26.48 -19.37
N GLY A 111 7.03 25.64 -18.88
CA GLY A 111 7.32 25.47 -17.44
C GLY A 111 6.91 24.12 -16.86
N ALA A 112 6.60 23.12 -17.71
CA ALA A 112 6.22 21.77 -17.31
C ALA A 112 7.15 21.18 -16.24
N ASN A 113 6.54 20.69 -15.16
CA ASN A 113 7.23 19.99 -14.07
C ASN A 113 7.99 18.78 -14.62
N ASP A 114 9.17 18.51 -14.07
CA ASP A 114 9.98 17.35 -14.45
C ASP A 114 9.23 16.05 -14.09
N LEU A 115 9.10 15.13 -15.06
CA LEU A 115 8.48 13.81 -14.90
C LEU A 115 9.00 13.09 -13.65
N ARG A 116 10.30 13.22 -13.43
CA ARG A 116 11.04 12.59 -12.33
C ARG A 116 10.60 13.14 -10.97
N ALA A 117 10.37 14.45 -10.89
CA ALA A 117 9.86 15.09 -9.69
C ALA A 117 8.42 14.66 -9.40
N LEU A 118 7.58 14.55 -10.43
CA LEU A 118 6.21 14.05 -10.29
C LEU A 118 6.17 12.60 -9.78
N ILE A 119 7.03 11.72 -10.30
CA ILE A 119 7.15 10.32 -9.83
C ILE A 119 7.56 10.28 -8.35
N LYS A 120 8.51 11.12 -7.95
CA LYS A 120 8.90 11.25 -6.54
C LYS A 120 7.70 11.67 -5.67
N ASP A 121 7.01 12.74 -6.04
CA ASP A 121 5.89 13.27 -5.26
C ASP A 121 4.75 12.24 -5.12
N ILE A 122 4.40 11.53 -6.20
CA ILE A 122 3.38 10.48 -6.18
C ILE A 122 3.83 9.29 -5.32
N ARG A 123 5.11 8.91 -5.40
CA ARG A 123 5.67 7.83 -4.57
C ARG A 123 5.60 8.18 -3.09
N THR A 124 6.05 9.37 -2.70
CA THR A 124 6.00 9.83 -1.30
C THR A 124 4.58 9.84 -0.78
N TYR A 125 3.61 10.29 -1.59
CA TYR A 125 2.20 10.23 -1.22
C TYR A 125 1.65 8.81 -1.06
N LEU A 126 2.01 7.88 -1.95
CA LEU A 126 1.53 6.50 -1.86
C LEU A 126 2.17 5.72 -0.69
N GLN A 127 3.40 6.08 -0.30
CA GLN A 127 4.14 5.39 0.75
C GLN A 127 3.93 6.01 2.14
N ASP A 128 3.33 7.21 2.21
CA ASP A 128 3.20 8.03 3.44
C ASP A 128 4.55 8.26 4.17
N GLU A 129 5.67 8.13 3.45
CA GLU A 129 7.02 8.23 3.98
C GLU A 129 7.97 8.80 2.90
N ASP A 130 8.92 9.63 3.33
CA ASP A 130 10.03 10.09 2.49
C ASP A 130 11.27 9.26 2.82
N ASP A 131 11.60 8.30 1.95
CA ASP A 131 12.73 7.40 2.08
C ASP A 131 14.05 8.00 1.53
N GLY A 132 14.07 9.30 1.23
CA GLY A 132 15.22 9.99 0.67
C GLY A 132 15.39 9.78 -0.83
N PHE A 133 14.43 9.17 -1.51
CA PHE A 133 14.43 8.97 -2.96
C PHE A 133 14.59 10.30 -3.71
N GLN A 134 15.51 10.35 -4.67
CA GLN A 134 15.78 11.56 -5.44
C GLN A 134 15.25 11.44 -6.88
N PRO A 135 14.79 12.55 -7.51
CA PRO A 135 14.32 12.51 -8.90
C PRO A 135 15.39 11.98 -9.89
N GLN A 136 16.67 12.13 -9.57
CA GLN A 136 17.79 11.65 -10.38
C GLN A 136 17.87 10.12 -10.44
N ASP A 137 17.28 9.41 -9.48
CA ASP A 137 17.31 7.94 -9.38
C ASP A 137 16.35 7.26 -10.35
N VAL A 138 15.36 8.00 -10.87
CA VAL A 138 14.40 7.50 -11.87
C VAL A 138 15.13 7.23 -13.19
N ILE A 139 14.86 6.12 -13.86
CA ILE A 139 15.42 5.86 -15.19
C ILE A 139 14.30 6.00 -16.22
N VAL A 140 14.47 6.92 -17.17
CA VAL A 140 13.55 7.10 -18.29
C VAL A 140 14.27 6.68 -19.54
N PHE A 141 13.76 5.63 -20.19
CA PHE A 141 14.27 5.17 -21.47
C PHE A 141 13.66 5.99 -22.59
N ASN A 142 14.51 6.66 -23.36
CA ASN A 142 14.08 7.29 -24.60
C ASN A 142 14.10 6.25 -25.72
N GLU A 143 13.01 6.13 -26.48
CA GLU A 143 13.05 5.39 -27.74
C GLU A 143 14.16 5.98 -28.62
N PRO A 144 15.00 5.16 -29.27
CA PRO A 144 16.04 5.67 -30.14
C PRO A 144 15.37 6.43 -31.30
N ASP A 145 15.61 7.74 -31.35
CA ASP A 145 15.17 8.55 -32.47
C ASP A 145 15.88 8.02 -33.73
N LEU A 146 15.15 7.79 -34.84
CA LEU A 146 15.78 7.49 -36.13
C LEU A 146 16.71 8.64 -36.60
N HIS A 147 16.51 9.84 -36.04
CA HIS A 147 17.37 11.01 -36.20
C HIS A 147 17.65 11.64 -34.83
N SER A 148 18.89 11.49 -34.35
CA SER A 148 19.42 12.07 -33.12
C SER A 148 19.08 13.56 -32.98
N THR A 149 18.24 13.91 -32.01
CA THR A 149 18.11 15.29 -31.53
C THR A 149 18.66 15.40 -30.10
N VAL A 150 19.31 16.52 -29.82
CA VAL A 150 20.04 16.79 -28.57
C VAL A 150 19.06 16.81 -27.39
N ASN A 151 19.36 16.02 -26.36
CA ASN A 151 18.62 15.94 -25.10
C ASN A 151 18.59 17.32 -24.41
N THR A 152 17.40 17.88 -24.17
CA THR A 152 17.20 19.19 -23.49
C THR A 152 16.74 19.05 -22.04
N SER A 153 16.82 17.86 -21.44
CA SER A 153 16.55 17.67 -20.01
C SER A 153 17.70 18.24 -19.16
N GLN A 154 17.38 19.18 -18.27
CA GLN A 154 18.36 19.86 -17.40
C GLN A 154 18.84 19.00 -16.21
N VAL A 155 18.38 17.76 -16.10
CA VAL A 155 18.73 16.84 -15.00
C VAL A 155 19.39 15.59 -15.59
N THR A 156 20.71 15.49 -15.41
CA THR A 156 21.50 14.32 -15.81
C THR A 156 21.28 13.19 -14.82
N SER A 157 20.80 12.03 -15.30
CA SER A 157 20.67 10.79 -14.51
C SER A 157 22.06 10.26 -14.14
N ASN A 158 22.29 9.92 -12.87
CA ASN A 158 23.52 9.25 -12.42
C ASN A 158 23.48 7.73 -12.67
N ALA A 159 22.34 7.17 -13.05
CA ALA A 159 22.23 5.77 -13.40
C ALA A 159 22.80 5.52 -14.81
N GLU A 160 24.08 5.10 -14.88
CA GLU A 160 24.69 4.61 -16.12
C GLU A 160 24.08 3.27 -16.51
N VAL A 161 23.36 3.22 -17.64
CA VAL A 161 22.96 1.95 -18.26
C VAL A 161 23.71 1.81 -19.57
N LYS A 162 24.53 0.76 -19.67
CA LYS A 162 25.22 0.41 -20.92
C LYS A 162 24.16 0.04 -21.98
N PRO A 163 24.19 0.63 -23.19
CA PRO A 163 23.26 0.26 -24.24
C PRO A 163 23.42 -1.22 -24.61
N LYS A 164 22.30 -1.90 -24.86
CA LYS A 164 22.26 -3.30 -25.30
C LYS A 164 23.02 -3.43 -26.64
N PRO A 165 23.92 -4.42 -26.80
CA PRO A 165 24.59 -4.61 -28.09
C PRO A 165 23.54 -5.00 -29.14
N TYR A 166 23.56 -4.29 -30.27
CA TYR A 166 22.84 -4.69 -31.47
C TYR A 166 23.36 -6.07 -31.90
N LYS A 167 22.44 -7.03 -32.12
CA LYS A 167 22.72 -8.25 -32.88
C LYS A 167 22.25 -8.05 -34.31
#